data_AF-A0AAD2DTD1-F1
#
_entry.id   AF-A0AAD2DTD1-F1
#
_cell.length_a   1.000
_cell.length_b   1.000
_cell.length_c   1.000
_cell.angle_alpha   90.00
_cell.angle_beta   90.00
_cell.angle_gamma   90.00
#
_symmetry.space_group_name_H-M   'P 1'
#
loop_
_entity.id
_entity.type
_entity.pdbx_description
1 polymer ?
#
loop_
_entity_poly.entity_id
_entity_poly.type
_entity_poly.pdbx_seq_one_letter_code
_entity_poly.pdbx_strand_id
1 'polypeptide(L)'
;MILQGTNLVAGIDHPMHLHGYSFYVVGWGFGNFDEDKDPLNYNLVDPSLRNTVCVPKNGWTAIRFKASNPGVWFMHCHLERHLSWGMNTVFIVRNGKLLEERLLPPPPDMPPC
;
A
#
# COMPACT_ATOMS: atom_id res chain seq x y z
N MET A 1 4.59 -1.89 -6.41
CA MET A 1 3.59 -2.86 -5.93
C MET A 1 2.35 -2.72 -6.79
N ILE A 2 1.73 -3.85 -7.15
CA ILE A 2 0.48 -3.89 -7.92
C ILE A 2 -0.62 -4.41 -6.99
N LEU A 3 -1.74 -3.71 -6.93
CA LEU A 3 -2.92 -4.11 -6.18
C LEU A 3 -3.97 -4.55 -7.19
N GLN A 4 -4.31 -5.84 -7.20
CA GLN A 4 -5.30 -6.41 -8.11
C GLN A 4 -6.63 -6.59 -7.39
N GLY A 5 -7.64 -5.85 -7.82
CA GLY A 5 -9.04 -6.06 -7.46
C GLY A 5 -9.60 -7.28 -8.16
N THR A 6 -10.30 -8.13 -7.42
CA THR A 6 -11.00 -9.30 -7.97
C THR A 6 -12.50 -9.02 -8.09
N ASN A 7 -13.26 -10.01 -8.57
CA ASN A 7 -14.72 -9.94 -8.65
C ASN A 7 -15.40 -10.96 -7.70
N LEU A 8 -14.79 -11.27 -6.56
CA LEU A 8 -15.33 -12.23 -5.62
C LEU A 8 -16.53 -11.66 -4.84
N VAL A 9 -17.52 -12.51 -4.54
CA VAL A 9 -18.80 -12.17 -3.90
C VAL A 9 -19.58 -11.13 -4.71
N ALA A 10 -19.47 -9.84 -4.37
CA ALA A 10 -20.18 -8.76 -5.04
C ALA A 10 -19.25 -7.87 -5.89
N GLY A 11 -17.92 -8.02 -5.74
CA GLY A 11 -16.88 -7.19 -6.36
C GLY A 11 -17.12 -5.69 -6.14
N ILE A 12 -16.33 -5.05 -5.28
CA ILE A 12 -16.42 -3.61 -5.06
C ILE A 12 -15.04 -2.96 -5.16
N ASP A 13 -15.04 -1.63 -5.22
CA ASP A 13 -13.84 -0.83 -5.14
C ASP A 13 -13.24 -0.87 -3.72
N HIS A 14 -11.92 -0.96 -3.63
CA HIS A 14 -11.22 -1.07 -2.35
C HIS A 14 -10.26 0.11 -2.14
N PRO A 15 -10.51 1.01 -1.17
CA PRO A 15 -9.56 2.05 -0.80
C PRO A 15 -8.42 1.43 0.02
N MET A 16 -7.24 1.26 -0.57
CA MET A 16 -6.08 0.68 0.10
C MET A 16 -5.20 1.78 0.70
N HIS A 17 -4.95 1.71 2.00
CA HIS A 17 -4.16 2.66 2.79
C HIS A 17 -2.87 2.01 3.29
N LEU A 18 -1.77 2.77 3.29
CA LEU A 18 -0.46 2.35 3.83
C LEU A 18 -0.01 3.34 4.91
N HIS A 19 0.23 2.83 6.12
CA HIS A 19 0.77 3.60 7.23
C HIS A 19 2.26 3.91 7.00
N GLY A 20 2.76 4.99 7.61
CA GLY A 20 4.19 5.34 7.60
C GLY A 20 4.74 5.85 6.26
N TYR A 21 3.93 5.85 5.20
CA TYR A 21 4.34 6.25 3.85
C TYR A 21 3.24 7.02 3.11
N SER A 22 3.66 7.89 2.21
CA SER A 22 2.91 8.19 1.00
C SER A 22 3.60 7.49 -0.18
N PHE A 23 2.85 7.25 -1.23
CA PHE A 23 3.27 6.54 -2.43
C PHE A 23 2.78 7.25 -3.70
N TYR A 24 3.51 7.07 -4.78
CA TYR A 24 3.13 7.55 -6.10
C TYR A 24 2.22 6.54 -6.77
N VAL A 25 1.05 6.98 -7.23
CA VAL A 25 0.16 6.17 -8.07
C VAL A 25 0.60 6.36 -9.51
N VAL A 26 1.25 5.34 -10.06
CA VAL A 26 1.90 5.41 -11.39
C VAL A 26 1.01 4.87 -12.51
N GLY A 27 -0.03 4.11 -12.19
CA GLY A 27 -0.95 3.57 -13.18
C GLY A 27 -2.13 2.88 -12.52
N TRP A 28 -3.20 2.71 -13.30
CA TRP A 28 -4.37 1.92 -12.93
C TRP A 28 -5.09 1.48 -14.21
N GLY A 29 -5.93 0.47 -14.09
CA GLY A 29 -6.71 -0.03 -15.22
C GLY A 29 -7.82 -0.98 -14.78
N PHE A 30 -8.64 -1.39 -15.75
CA PHE A 30 -9.62 -2.45 -15.57
C PHE A 30 -9.08 -3.78 -16.12
N GLY A 31 -9.66 -4.89 -15.65
CA GLY A 31 -9.20 -6.24 -15.96
C GLY A 31 -8.03 -6.69 -15.09
N ASN A 32 -7.33 -7.70 -15.57
CA ASN A 32 -6.13 -8.22 -14.93
C ASN A 32 -4.92 -7.40 -15.39
N PHE A 33 -4.06 -7.02 -14.46
CA PHE A 33 -2.78 -6.38 -14.77
C PHE A 33 -1.95 -7.27 -15.71
N ASP A 34 -1.48 -6.68 -16.81
CA ASP A 34 -0.58 -7.30 -17.80
C ASP A 34 0.84 -6.74 -17.58
N GLU A 35 1.73 -7.56 -17.03
CA GLU A 35 3.09 -7.12 -16.66
C GLU A 35 3.96 -6.70 -17.84
N ASP A 36 3.65 -7.16 -19.05
CA ASP A 36 4.41 -6.83 -20.27
C ASP A 36 3.92 -5.53 -20.92
N LYS A 37 2.67 -5.13 -20.66
CA LYS A 37 2.02 -4.00 -21.36
C LYS A 37 1.71 -2.81 -20.47
N ASP A 38 1.13 -3.05 -19.30
CA ASP A 38 0.64 -1.97 -18.43
C ASP A 38 1.76 -1.04 -17.91
N PRO A 39 2.96 -1.54 -17.55
CA PRO A 39 4.07 -0.68 -17.15
C PRO A 39 4.52 0.33 -18.21
N LEU A 40 4.28 0.06 -19.49
CA LEU A 40 4.61 0.97 -20.59
C LEU A 40 3.77 2.26 -20.55
N ASN A 41 2.61 2.22 -19.90
CA ASN A 41 1.69 3.36 -19.77
C ASN A 41 1.79 4.07 -18.41
N TYR A 42 2.78 3.74 -17.59
CA TYR A 42 2.93 4.38 -16.28
C TYR A 42 3.23 5.87 -16.42
N ASN A 43 2.54 6.68 -15.62
CA ASN A 43 2.95 8.05 -15.35
C ASN A 43 4.17 8.03 -14.43
N LEU A 44 5.34 8.29 -15.02
CA LEU A 44 6.63 8.40 -14.32
C LEU A 44 7.15 9.84 -14.26
N VAL A 45 6.35 10.81 -14.68
CA VAL A 45 6.73 12.23 -14.74
C VAL A 45 6.16 12.99 -13.54
N ASP A 46 4.85 12.91 -13.35
CA ASP A 46 4.12 13.64 -12.29
C ASP A 46 3.00 12.80 -11.63
N PRO A 47 3.28 11.56 -11.21
CA PRO A 47 2.27 10.74 -10.56
C PRO A 47 1.78 11.36 -9.24
N SER A 48 0.50 11.18 -8.94
CA SER A 48 -0.07 11.71 -7.71
C SER A 48 0.53 11.02 -6.47
N LEU A 49 0.96 11.83 -5.50
CA LEU A 49 1.43 11.35 -4.19
C LEU A 49 0.24 11.21 -3.23
N ARG A 50 -0.03 10.00 -2.75
CA ARG A 50 -1.19 9.65 -1.91
C ARG A 50 -0.78 8.69 -0.80
N ASN A 51 -1.57 8.58 0.26
CA ASN A 51 -1.43 7.54 1.30
C ASN A 51 -2.54 6.48 1.24
N THR A 52 -3.61 6.78 0.49
CA THR A 52 -4.75 5.90 0.23
C THR A 52 -5.11 6.00 -1.24
N VAL A 53 -5.38 4.86 -1.89
CA VAL A 53 -5.78 4.83 -3.30
C VAL A 53 -6.89 3.80 -3.52
N CYS A 54 -7.81 4.12 -4.42
CA CYS A 54 -8.83 3.18 -4.85
C CYS A 54 -8.22 2.11 -5.76
N VAL A 55 -8.55 0.85 -5.49
CA VAL A 55 -8.35 -0.27 -6.42
C VAL A 55 -9.71 -0.57 -7.04
N PRO A 56 -9.89 -0.38 -8.36
CA PRO A 56 -11.17 -0.62 -9.00
C PRO A 56 -11.61 -2.08 -8.86
N LYS A 57 -12.92 -2.30 -8.76
CA LYS A 57 -13.54 -3.62 -8.96
C LYS A 57 -13.05 -4.20 -10.28
N ASN A 58 -12.58 -5.45 -10.24
CA ASN A 58 -12.09 -6.15 -11.43
C ASN A 58 -11.09 -5.30 -12.23
N GLY A 59 -10.14 -4.70 -11.52
CA GLY A 59 -9.14 -3.80 -12.06
C GLY A 59 -7.89 -3.79 -11.19
N TRP A 60 -6.95 -2.91 -11.48
CA TRP A 60 -5.68 -2.86 -10.79
C TRP A 60 -5.22 -1.41 -10.57
N THR A 61 -4.39 -1.23 -9.55
CA THR A 61 -3.69 0.02 -9.28
C THR A 61 -2.23 -0.26 -8.97
N ALA A 62 -1.31 0.43 -9.66
CA ALA A 62 0.12 0.33 -9.47
C ALA A 62 0.64 1.51 -8.64
N ILE A 63 1.35 1.20 -7.55
CA ILE A 63 1.96 2.20 -6.67
C ILE A 63 3.47 1.97 -6.49
N ARG A 64 4.22 3.05 -6.30
CA ARG A 64 5.65 3.03 -5.98
C ARG A 64 5.94 3.88 -4.75
N PHE A 65 6.74 3.35 -3.84
CA PHE A 65 7.28 4.08 -2.70
C PHE A 65 8.67 3.55 -2.39
N LYS A 66 9.48 4.36 -1.70
CA LYS A 66 10.77 3.95 -1.16
C LYS A 66 10.56 3.50 0.28
N ALA A 67 10.86 2.25 0.59
CA ALA A 67 10.80 1.71 1.96
C ALA A 67 12.00 2.20 2.79
N SER A 68 12.03 3.49 3.13
CA SER A 68 13.12 4.16 3.86
C SER A 68 12.74 4.63 5.26
N ASN A 69 11.61 4.18 5.79
CA ASN A 69 11.13 4.46 7.15
C ASN A 69 11.12 3.15 7.95
N PRO A 70 12.15 2.86 8.76
CA PRO A 70 12.23 1.65 9.58
C PRO A 70 11.07 1.58 10.57
N GLY A 71 10.46 0.40 10.72
CA GLY A 71 9.29 0.21 11.56
C GLY A 71 8.40 -0.91 11.10
N VAL A 72 7.21 -0.96 11.69
CA VAL A 72 6.16 -1.95 11.42
C VAL A 72 4.92 -1.19 10.94
N TRP A 73 4.64 -1.26 9.65
CA TRP A 73 3.67 -0.40 8.98
C TRP A 73 2.48 -1.18 8.45
N PHE A 74 1.30 -0.83 8.92
CA PHE A 74 0.07 -1.49 8.55
C PHE A 74 -0.40 -1.06 7.16
N MET A 75 -0.81 -2.02 6.33
CA MET A 75 -1.47 -1.76 5.06
C MET A 75 -2.81 -2.48 5.05
N HIS A 76 -3.88 -1.77 4.71
CA HIS A 76 -5.21 -2.35 4.77
C HIS A 76 -6.20 -1.68 3.85
N CYS A 77 -7.31 -2.37 3.57
CA CYS A 77 -8.51 -1.73 3.05
C CYS A 77 -9.06 -0.78 4.11
N HIS A 78 -9.39 0.45 3.73
CA HIS A 78 -9.90 1.49 4.60
C HIS A 78 -11.43 1.43 4.79
N LEU A 79 -12.04 0.31 4.39
CA LEU A 79 -13.40 -0.05 4.79
C LEU A 79 -13.29 -0.91 6.05
N GLU A 80 -13.78 -0.40 7.19
CA GLU A 80 -13.65 -1.04 8.51
C GLU A 80 -14.12 -2.50 8.53
N ARG A 81 -15.20 -2.79 7.81
CA ARG A 81 -15.70 -4.16 7.63
C ARG A 81 -14.68 -5.07 6.95
N HIS A 82 -13.99 -4.58 5.92
CA HIS A 82 -12.99 -5.40 5.21
C HIS A 82 -11.69 -5.51 6.00
N LEU A 83 -11.31 -4.45 6.72
CA LEU A 83 -10.20 -4.48 7.66
C LEU A 83 -10.38 -5.60 8.69
N SER A 84 -11.52 -5.59 9.40
CA SER A 84 -11.86 -6.60 10.41
C SER A 84 -12.02 -8.02 9.84
N TRP A 85 -12.40 -8.16 8.57
CA TRP A 85 -12.43 -9.45 7.88
C TRP A 85 -11.07 -9.97 7.40
N GLY A 86 -10.00 -9.19 7.58
CA GLY A 86 -8.63 -9.62 7.28
C GLY A 86 -8.06 -9.11 5.96
N MET A 87 -8.66 -8.10 5.32
CA MET A 87 -8.09 -7.46 4.13
C MET A 87 -6.98 -6.47 4.52
N ASN A 88 -5.92 -7.02 5.08
CA ASN A 88 -4.79 -6.28 5.62
C ASN A 88 -3.48 -7.08 5.55
N THR A 89 -2.37 -6.38 5.72
CA THR A 89 -1.02 -6.94 5.82
C THR A 89 -0.10 -5.94 6.53
N VAL A 90 1.13 -6.34 6.82
CA VAL A 90 2.11 -5.51 7.53
C VAL A 90 3.44 -5.53 6.77
N PHE A 91 4.03 -4.35 6.59
CA PHE A 91 5.39 -4.18 6.13
C PHE A 91 6.32 -3.99 7.32
N ILE A 92 7.30 -4.89 7.47
CA ILE A 92 8.41 -4.70 8.42
C ILE A 92 9.60 -4.16 7.64
N VAL A 93 9.93 -2.90 7.88
CA VAL A 93 11.07 -2.23 7.26
C VAL A 93 12.21 -2.26 8.26
N ARG A 94 13.28 -2.97 7.92
CA ARG A 94 14.44 -3.16 8.79
C ARG A 94 15.25 -1.87 8.91
N ASN A 95 16.04 -1.80 9.98
CA ASN A 95 17.02 -0.73 10.15
C ASN A 95 18.03 -0.72 9.00
N GLY A 96 18.40 0.48 8.56
CA GLY A 96 19.50 0.74 7.66
C GLY A 96 20.84 0.80 8.39
N LYS A 97 21.84 1.35 7.71
CA LYS A 97 23.21 1.43 8.23
C LYS A 97 23.41 2.68 9.08
N LEU A 98 22.82 3.79 8.65
CA LEU A 98 22.95 5.10 9.28
C LEU A 98 22.10 5.17 10.55
N LEU A 99 22.39 6.13 11.43
CA LEU A 99 21.71 6.23 12.74
C LEU A 99 20.26 6.67 12.56
N GLU A 100 20.01 7.58 11.63
CA GLU A 100 18.69 8.07 11.22
C GLU A 100 17.84 7.03 10.50
N GLU A 101 18.46 5.94 10.03
CA GLU A 101 17.78 4.79 9.43
C GLU A 101 17.50 3.69 10.48
N ARG A 102 17.45 4.03 11.77
CA ARG A 102 17.12 3.08 12.85
C ARG A 102 15.80 3.44 13.49
N LEU A 103 14.99 2.41 13.74
CA LEU A 103 13.79 2.53 14.56
C LEU A 103 14.17 2.97 15.99
N LEU A 104 13.40 3.90 16.53
CA LEU A 104 13.54 4.37 17.91
C LEU A 104 13.21 3.24 18.91
N PRO A 105 13.82 3.25 20.10
CA PRO A 105 13.41 2.33 21.16
C PRO A 105 11.94 2.58 21.56
N PRO A 106 11.22 1.55 22.04
CA PRO A 106 9.85 1.71 22.49
C PRO A 106 9.78 2.68 23.69
N PRO A 107 8.75 3.56 23.75
CA PRO A 107 8.50 4.39 24.93
C PRO A 107 8.25 3.53 26.19
N PRO A 108 8.64 4.02 27.38
CA PRO A 108 8.50 3.25 28.64
C PRO A 108 7.05 3.09 29.11
N ASP A 109 6.12 3.89 28.59
CA ASP A 109 4.71 3.96 28.94
C ASP A 109 3.79 3.28 27.92
N MET A 110 4.34 2.43 27.04
CA MET A 110 3.54 1.64 26.10
C MET A 110 2.53 0.75 26.84
N PRO A 111 1.25 0.71 26.42
CA PRO A 111 0.24 -0.15 27.04
C PRO A 111 0.65 -1.63 27.03
N PRO A 112 0.34 -2.40 28.08
CA PRO A 112 0.52 -3.86 28.05
C PRO A 112 -0.40 -4.49 27.00
N CYS A 113 0.01 -5.65 26.48
CA CYS A 113 -0.79 -6.47 25.57
C CYS A 113 -2.03 -7.05 26.25
#